data_AF-D6LDD1-F1
#
_entry.id   AF-D6LDD1-F1
#
_cell.length_a   1.000
_cell.length_b   1.000
_cell.length_c   1.000
_cell.angle_alpha   90.00
_cell.angle_beta   90.00
_cell.angle_gamma   90.00
#
_symmetry.space_group_name_H-M   'P 1'
#
loop_
_entity.id
_entity.type
_entity.pdbx_description
1 polymer ?
#
loop_
_entity_poly.entity_id
_entity_poly.type
_entity_poly.pdbx_seq_one_letter_code
_entity_poly.pdbx_strand_id
1 'polypeptide(L)' 'MFNGVIGYLSNERDRFNENVKDNFGNSIDLDMFYPIYQDLLKLQETYQNFKVKEAEINSLTMELRTII' A
#
# COMPACT_ATOMS: atom_id res chain seq x y z
N MET A 1 4.48 6.30 1.02
CA MET A 1 5.24 5.41 1.91
C MET A 1 5.24 4.00 1.36
N PHE A 2 4.08 3.44 1.00
CA PHE A 2 3.98 2.06 0.51
C PHE A 2 4.30 1.88 -0.98
N ASN A 3 4.21 2.94 -1.81
CA ASN A 3 4.50 2.85 -3.24
C ASN A 3 5.86 2.19 -3.58
N GLY A 4 6.91 2.46 -2.80
CA GLY A 4 8.22 1.83 -3.01
C GLY A 4 8.21 0.32 -2.71
N VAL A 5 7.54 -0.08 -1.64
CA VAL A 5 7.39 -1.50 -1.25
C VAL A 5 6.50 -2.24 -2.24
N ILE A 6 5.41 -1.62 -2.68
CA ILE A 6 4.51 -2.13 -3.72
C ILE A 6 5.30 -2.37 -5.01
N GLY A 7 6.05 -1.36 -5.47
CA GLY A 7 6.85 -1.49 -6.69
C GLY A 7 7.93 -2.57 -6.58
N TYR A 8 8.61 -2.66 -5.43
CA TYR A 8 9.57 -3.73 -5.17
C TYR A 8 8.91 -5.12 -5.23
N LEU A 9 7.77 -5.31 -4.55
CA LEU A 9 7.04 -6.58 -4.55
C LEU A 9 6.57 -6.96 -5.95
N SER A 10 6.06 -6.00 -6.73
CA SER A 10 5.67 -6.24 -8.12
C SER A 10 6.86 -6.72 -8.97
N ASN A 11 8.02 -6.06 -8.85
CA ASN A 11 9.21 -6.48 -9.60
C ASN A 11 9.69 -7.89 -9.21
N GLU A 12 9.65 -8.22 -7.92
CA GLU A 12 10.04 -9.56 -7.45
C GLU A 12 9.03 -10.64 -7.87
N ARG A 13 7.73 -10.32 -7.89
CA ARG A 13 6.68 -11.17 -8.44
C ARG A 13 6.92 -11.45 -9.93
N ASP A 14 7.20 -10.40 -10.70
CA ASP A 14 7.44 -10.53 -12.14
C ASP A 14 8.67 -11.41 -12.42
N ARG A 15 9.78 -11.17 -11.70
CA ARG A 15 10.97 -12.03 -11.75
C ARG A 15 10.67 -13.47 -11.37
N PHE A 16 9.86 -13.70 -10.34
CA PHE A 16 9.46 -15.04 -9.94
C PHE A 16 8.67 -15.75 -11.06
N ASN A 17 7.65 -15.09 -11.61
CA ASN A 17 6.78 -15.63 -12.66
C ASN A 17 7.49 -15.80 -14.01
N GLU A 18 8.57 -15.06 -14.27
CA GLU A 18 9.45 -15.30 -15.41
C GLU A 18 10.18 -16.65 -15.33
N ASN A 19 10.57 -17.04 -14.11
CA ASN A 19 11.41 -18.21 -13.85
C ASN A 19 10.62 -19.47 -13.44
N VAL A 20 9.44 -19.32 -12.84
CA VAL A 20 8.64 -20.44 -12.32
C VAL A 20 7.22 -20.37 -12.91
N LYS A 21 6.89 -21.33 -13.79
CA LYS A 21 5.62 -21.34 -14.57
C LYS A 21 4.80 -22.61 -14.39
N ASP A 22 5.16 -23.44 -13.41
CA ASP A 22 4.40 -24.64 -13.10
C ASP A 22 3.21 -24.33 -12.18
N ASN A 23 2.42 -25.35 -11.89
CA ASN A 23 1.23 -25.20 -11.05
C ASN A 23 1.59 -24.76 -9.61
N PHE A 24 2.77 -25.12 -9.12
CA PHE A 24 3.24 -24.70 -7.80
C PHE A 24 3.61 -23.21 -7.80
N GLY A 25 4.33 -22.74 -8.82
CA GLY A 25 4.61 -21.32 -9.03
C GLY A 25 3.33 -20.49 -9.11
N ASN A 26 2.34 -20.96 -9.87
CA ASN A 26 1.04 -20.30 -9.96
C ASN A 26 0.33 -20.24 -8.58
N SER A 27 0.43 -21.27 -7.75
CA SER A 27 -0.13 -21.21 -6.38
C SER A 27 0.59 -20.19 -5.50
N ILE A 28 1.93 -20.05 -5.61
CA ILE A 28 2.66 -19.00 -4.88
C ILE A 28 2.23 -17.61 -5.34
N ASP A 29 2.04 -17.40 -6.65
CA ASP A 29 1.58 -16.13 -7.18
C ASP A 29 0.20 -15.75 -6.62
N LEU A 30 -0.74 -16.69 -6.67
CA LEU A 30 -2.13 -16.48 -6.27
C LEU A 30 -2.33 -16.42 -4.74
N ASP A 31 -1.61 -17.26 -3.99
CA ASP A 31 -1.85 -17.44 -2.56
C ASP A 31 -0.91 -16.58 -1.69
N MET A 32 0.20 -16.07 -2.25
CA MET A 32 1.14 -15.22 -1.53
C MET A 32 1.32 -13.84 -2.16
N PHE A 33 1.80 -13.75 -3.41
CA PHE A 33 2.12 -12.45 -4.01
C PHE A 33 0.88 -11.58 -4.15
N TYR A 34 -0.20 -12.13 -4.68
CA TYR A 34 -1.43 -11.39 -4.93
C TYR A 34 -2.07 -10.86 -3.63
N PRO A 35 -2.29 -11.66 -2.57
CA PRO A 35 -2.87 -11.16 -1.32
C PRO A 35 -2.01 -10.07 -0.65
N ILE A 36 -0.69 -10.26 -0.59
CA ILE A 36 0.22 -9.27 0.00
C ILE A 36 0.15 -7.94 -0.78
N TYR A 37 0.10 -8.02 -2.11
CA TYR A 37 -0.05 -6.83 -2.95
C TYR A 37 -1.36 -6.09 -2.64
N GLN A 38 -2.48 -6.81 -2.51
CA GLN A 38 -3.77 -6.21 -2.14
C GLN A 38 -3.74 -5.56 -0.76
N ASP A 39 -3.11 -6.18 0.22
CA ASP A 39 -3.01 -5.63 1.56
C ASP A 39 -2.13 -4.37 1.59
N LEU A 40 -1.04 -4.34 0.82
CA LEU A 40 -0.24 -3.13 0.67
C LEU A 40 -1.00 -1.98 0.01
N LEU A 41 -1.87 -2.26 -0.97
CA LEU A 41 -2.75 -1.24 -1.56
C LEU A 41 -3.73 -0.67 -0.54
N LYS A 42 -4.36 -1.52 0.29
CA LYS A 42 -5.25 -1.06 1.38
C LYS A 42 -4.51 -0.21 2.41
N LEU A 43 -3.28 -0.58 2.77
CA LEU A 43 -2.45 0.20 3.67
C LEU A 43 -2.09 1.56 3.07
N GLN A 44 -1.77 1.60 1.77
CA GLN A 44 -1.51 2.86 1.06
C GLN A 44 -2.75 3.76 1.05
N GLU A 45 -3.93 3.22 0.76
CA GLU A 45 -5.20 3.98 0.80
C GLU A 45 -5.48 4.51 2.21
N THR A 46 -5.39 3.64 3.21
CA THR A 46 -5.59 4.00 4.62
C THR A 46 -4.65 5.13 5.04
N TYR A 47 -3.38 5.05 4.66
CA TYR A 47 -2.39 6.09 4.92
C TYR A 47 -2.74 7.44 4.27
N GLN A 48 -3.24 7.44 3.02
CA GLN A 48 -3.69 8.69 2.39
C GLN A 48 -4.89 9.29 3.12
N ASN A 49 -5.84 8.46 3.53
CA ASN A 49 -7.00 8.91 4.31
C ASN A 49 -6.57 9.53 5.65
N PHE A 50 -5.59 8.93 6.33
CA PHE A 50 -5.00 9.50 7.55
C PHE A 50 -4.36 10.87 7.31
N LYS A 51 -3.62 11.05 6.21
CA LYS A 51 -3.03 12.36 5.87
C LYS A 51 -4.08 13.44 5.66
N VAL A 52 -5.18 13.10 5.00
CA VAL A 52 -6.30 14.05 4.81
C VAL A 52 -6.87 14.44 6.17
N LYS A 53 -7.13 13.47 7.04
CA LYS A 53 -7.64 13.72 8.40
C LYS A 53 -6.68 14.54 9.26
N GLU A 54 -5.39 14.27 9.17
CA GLU A 54 -4.35 15.06 9.85
C GLU A 54 -4.38 16.53 9.37
N ALA A 55 -4.49 16.76 8.06
CA ALA A 55 -4.60 18.12 7.51
C ALA A 55 -5.88 18.84 7.97
N GLU A 56 -7.02 18.15 8.00
CA GLU A 56 -8.29 18.69 8.53
C GLU A 56 -8.15 19.10 10.01
N ILE A 57 -7.59 18.22 10.85
CA ILE A 57 -7.36 18.50 12.28
C ILE A 57 -6.42 19.70 12.46
N ASN A 58 -5.35 19.78 11.67
CA ASN A 58 -4.42 20.90 11.71
C ASN A 58 -5.12 22.22 11.32
N SER A 59 -5.98 22.21 10.30
CA SER A 59 -6.79 23.38 9.90
C SER A 59 -7.68 23.85 11.04
N LEU A 60 -8.47 22.94 11.62
CA LEU A 60 -9.36 23.24 12.75
C LEU A 60 -8.59 23.76 13.96
N THR A 61 -7.41 23.19 14.23
CA THR A 61 -6.55 23.62 15.34
C THR A 61 -6.04 25.05 15.12
N MET A 62 -5.70 25.43 13.88
CA MET A 62 -5.31 26.80 13.55
C MET A 62 -6.50 27.76 13.72
N GLU A 63 -7.68 27.40 13.23
CA GLU A 63 -8.90 28.21 13.40
C GLU A 63 -9.21 28.46 14.89
N LEU A 64 -9.16 27.41 15.72
CA LEU A 64 -9.36 27.54 17.18
C LEU A 64 -8.35 28.49 17.82
N ARG A 65 -7.07 28.44 17.42
CA ARG A 65 -6.03 29.36 17.91
C ARG A 65 -6.25 30.82 17.51
N THR A 66 -7.04 31.10 16.47
CA THR A 66 -7.35 32.49 16.09
C THR A 66 -8.48 33.10 16.91
N ILE A 67 -9.28 32.27 17.59
CA ILE A 67 -10.45 32.71 18.38
C ILE A 67 -10.09 32.88 19.86
N ILE A 68 -9.06 32.19 20.35
CA ILE A 68 -8.54 32.27 21.72
C ILE A 68 -7.44 33.34 21.79
#